data_AF-A0A536HSQ6-F1
#
_entry.id   AF-A0A536HSQ6-F1
#
_cell.length_a   1.000
_cell.length_b   1.000
_cell.length_c   1.000
_cell.angle_alpha   90.00
_cell.angle_beta   90.00
_cell.angle_gamma   90.00
#
_symmetry.space_group_name_H-M   'P 1'
#
loop_
_entity.id
_entity.type
_entity.pdbx_description
1 polymer ?
#
loop_
_entity_poly.entity_id
_entity_poly.type
_entity_poly.pdbx_seq_one_letter_code
_entity_poly.pdbx_strand_id
1 'polypeptide(L)'
;MHTTQVAGVSRMPRLTFLAGLVPAAAVYIGAFVGLGAAFGRPILRLIHEAEHQVLIAIALILALVLAFLLTRAPVRRAIVSLEAAGWTGPLKFNLDSIGLVLVLASLGLNFAGRAIAVTFHLPLFLDSIGTVLAGIVAGPWVGGSVGFISNLVSSNTIDPVAAPYGIVSFAVGFAAGLSRYLNWQKRLSGWISLWLVCSVIGAVVSTPLNFLMSGGHSNVGSGDAVYAALNGAHLPRILAAFIGEAAVDLPDKLITVVAALLIAQGLPEPRTTSAPMGLDLGEAFTFVNRSPGWWRKLLAAAICLLFIWLVVPYLILVGYIIQIARHVRADGRGLPPWDRLGPNIRDGFKVVVLIFTWWIPSALLSIPGAIVEAATSEGSKQALGGSIAAGAGLLAGVGSVWGLAVLLIEAAILSQYLERGFWAALNVPAVIRRLRVNLGLSIVVGALVVVLSSIGILGLAAVVVGVLITFPYASFIGAYLVGRYARLTDRPVPPTLTLPHKGGGKLARQP
;
A
#
# COMPACT_ATOMS: atom_id res chain seq x y z
N MET A 1 17.34 20.73 -37.35
CA MET A 1 17.10 21.47 -38.62
C MET A 1 16.26 22.75 -38.45
N HIS A 2 15.35 22.85 -37.47
CA HIS A 2 14.50 24.06 -37.33
C HIS A 2 15.16 25.28 -36.66
N THR A 3 16.12 25.11 -35.74
CA THR A 3 16.77 26.24 -35.04
C THR A 3 17.63 27.11 -35.96
N THR A 4 18.32 26.50 -36.92
CA THR A 4 19.16 27.22 -37.90
C THR A 4 18.32 27.99 -38.93
N GLN A 5 17.15 27.46 -39.30
CA GLN A 5 16.20 28.14 -40.20
C GLN A 5 15.57 29.36 -39.51
N VAL A 6 15.17 29.25 -38.25
CA VAL A 6 14.62 30.36 -37.47
C VAL A 6 15.66 31.46 -37.24
N ALA A 7 16.92 31.11 -36.97
CA ALA A 7 18.01 32.08 -36.85
C ALA A 7 18.35 32.82 -38.17
N GLY A 8 18.17 32.14 -39.30
CA GLY A 8 18.33 32.73 -40.63
C GLY A 8 17.23 33.76 -40.94
N VAL A 9 15.98 33.47 -40.57
CA VAL A 9 14.84 34.38 -40.77
C VAL A 9 14.94 35.63 -39.87
N SER A 10 15.48 35.49 -38.66
CA SER A 10 15.65 36.61 -37.71
C SER A 10 16.92 37.45 -37.94
N ARG A 11 17.70 37.18 -39.01
CA ARG A 11 18.99 37.84 -39.33
C ARG A 11 19.96 37.90 -38.14
N MET A 12 19.95 36.87 -37.29
CA MET A 12 20.74 36.87 -36.07
C MET A 12 22.25 36.79 -36.41
N PRO A 13 23.13 37.62 -35.82
CA PRO A 13 24.56 37.55 -36.08
C PRO A 13 25.12 36.16 -35.74
N ARG A 14 25.95 35.61 -36.63
CA ARG A 14 26.48 34.24 -36.49
C ARG A 14 27.19 34.00 -35.15
N LEU A 15 27.90 35.00 -34.66
CA LEU A 15 28.60 34.97 -33.38
C LEU A 15 27.63 34.85 -32.20
N THR A 16 26.52 35.59 -32.21
CA THR A 16 25.49 35.54 -31.15
C THR A 16 24.74 34.23 -31.17
N PHE A 17 24.44 33.70 -32.36
CA PHE A 17 23.80 32.39 -32.52
C PHE A 17 24.72 31.27 -32.02
N LEU A 18 26.00 31.28 -32.39
CA LEU A 18 26.99 30.30 -31.92
C LEU A 18 27.23 30.41 -30.41
N ALA A 19 27.30 31.64 -29.87
CA ALA A 19 27.47 31.87 -28.44
C ALA A 19 26.28 31.35 -27.60
N GLY A 20 25.08 31.27 -28.16
CA GLY A 20 23.93 30.64 -27.50
C GLY A 20 23.83 29.13 -27.75
N LEU A 21 24.10 28.68 -28.98
CA LEU A 21 23.95 27.29 -29.40
C LEU A 21 25.01 26.39 -28.77
N VAL A 22 26.26 26.85 -28.70
CA VAL A 22 27.38 26.03 -28.21
C VAL A 22 27.22 25.69 -26.72
N PRO A 23 26.93 26.64 -25.80
CA PRO A 23 26.66 26.30 -24.41
C PRO A 23 25.39 25.46 -24.23
N ALA A 24 24.32 25.75 -24.96
CA ALA A 24 23.08 24.98 -24.87
C ALA A 24 23.27 23.53 -25.34
N ALA A 25 24.02 23.31 -26.43
CA ALA A 25 24.38 21.98 -26.89
C ALA A 25 25.33 21.27 -25.92
N ALA A 26 26.29 21.99 -25.33
CA ALA A 26 27.18 21.45 -24.30
C ALA A 26 26.42 21.02 -23.04
N VAL A 27 25.45 21.82 -22.58
CA VAL A 27 24.57 21.47 -21.46
C VAL A 27 23.69 20.28 -21.80
N TYR A 28 23.12 20.24 -23.01
CA TYR A 28 22.27 19.13 -23.45
C TYR A 28 23.05 17.82 -23.55
N ILE A 29 24.22 17.85 -24.19
CA ILE A 29 25.11 16.68 -24.31
C ILE A 29 25.61 16.27 -22.94
N GLY A 30 26.04 17.21 -22.09
CA GLY A 30 26.50 16.95 -20.73
C GLY A 30 25.41 16.33 -19.85
N ALA A 31 24.17 16.80 -19.95
CA ALA A 31 23.04 16.25 -19.22
C ALA A 31 22.69 14.83 -19.69
N PHE A 32 22.61 14.58 -21.00
CA PHE A 32 22.26 13.26 -21.53
C PHE A 32 23.38 12.23 -21.40
N VAL A 33 24.64 12.63 -21.60
CA VAL A 33 25.81 11.76 -21.38
C VAL A 33 26.02 11.53 -19.89
N GLY A 34 25.84 12.55 -19.05
CA GLY A 34 25.89 12.43 -17.59
C GLY A 34 24.80 11.53 -17.04
N LEU A 35 23.55 11.70 -17.48
CA LEU A 35 22.43 10.80 -17.16
C LEU A 35 22.68 9.38 -17.70
N GLY A 36 23.18 9.25 -18.94
CA GLY A 36 23.54 7.98 -19.54
C GLY A 36 24.66 7.26 -18.76
N ALA A 37 25.64 7.99 -18.23
CA ALA A 37 26.69 7.42 -17.40
C ALA A 37 26.21 7.09 -15.98
N ALA A 38 25.41 7.97 -15.37
CA ALA A 38 24.90 7.82 -14.01
C ALA A 38 23.84 6.72 -13.89
N PHE A 39 22.99 6.54 -14.92
CA PHE A 39 21.92 5.54 -14.91
C PHE A 39 22.22 4.34 -15.83
N GLY A 40 22.85 4.57 -16.98
CA GLY A 40 23.12 3.50 -17.95
C GLY A 40 24.19 2.52 -17.49
N ARG A 41 25.24 2.94 -16.77
CA ARG A 41 26.26 2.01 -16.24
C ARG A 41 25.71 1.10 -15.12
N PRO A 42 24.94 1.60 -14.14
CA PRO A 42 24.22 0.72 -13.21
C PRO A 42 23.25 -0.22 -13.90
N ILE A 43 22.49 0.26 -14.89
CA ILE A 43 21.54 -0.58 -15.65
C ILE A 43 22.28 -1.66 -16.45
N LEU A 44 23.40 -1.35 -17.09
CA LEU A 44 24.21 -2.34 -17.82
C LEU A 44 24.84 -3.37 -16.89
N ARG A 45 25.28 -2.97 -15.69
CA ARG A 45 25.72 -3.92 -14.64
C ARG A 45 24.58 -4.82 -14.19
N LEU A 46 23.39 -4.26 -13.96
CA LEU A 46 22.19 -5.04 -13.64
C LEU A 46 21.82 -6.00 -14.77
N ILE A 47 21.99 -5.62 -16.04
CA ILE A 47 21.75 -6.50 -17.19
C ILE A 47 22.78 -7.63 -17.24
N HIS A 48 24.07 -7.36 -17.02
CA HIS A 48 25.11 -8.39 -16.96
C HIS A 48 24.95 -9.33 -15.74
N GLU A 49 24.56 -8.80 -14.58
CA GLU A 49 24.21 -9.63 -13.41
C GLU A 49 22.92 -10.43 -13.65
N ALA A 50 21.95 -9.85 -14.36
CA ALA A 50 20.72 -10.53 -14.76
C ALA A 50 20.93 -11.61 -15.83
N GLU A 51 21.96 -11.49 -16.67
CA GLU A 51 22.29 -12.47 -17.72
C GLU A 51 22.60 -13.86 -17.13
N HIS A 52 23.22 -13.91 -15.95
CA HIS A 52 23.38 -15.16 -15.17
C HIS A 52 22.12 -15.60 -14.41
N GLN A 53 21.15 -14.70 -14.22
CA GLN A 53 19.88 -14.98 -13.54
C GLN A 53 18.72 -15.28 -14.49
N VAL A 54 18.89 -15.17 -15.81
CA VAL A 54 17.84 -15.49 -16.80
C VAL A 54 17.33 -16.93 -16.61
N LEU A 55 18.23 -17.88 -16.34
CA LEU A 55 17.85 -19.26 -16.05
C LEU A 55 17.05 -19.40 -14.75
N ILE A 56 17.37 -18.60 -13.73
CA ILE A 56 16.61 -18.54 -12.47
C ILE A 56 15.25 -17.90 -12.70
N ALA A 57 15.17 -16.83 -13.48
CA ALA A 57 13.91 -16.19 -13.85
C ALA A 57 13.01 -17.14 -14.66
N ILE A 58 13.57 -17.87 -15.64
CA ILE A 58 12.85 -18.90 -16.39
C ILE A 58 12.40 -20.03 -15.45
N ALA A 59 13.27 -20.50 -14.55
CA ALA A 59 12.92 -21.52 -13.56
C ALA A 59 11.85 -21.05 -12.58
N LEU A 60 11.88 -19.79 -12.15
CA LEU A 60 10.87 -19.17 -11.29
C LEU A 60 9.54 -19.03 -12.02
N ILE A 61 9.54 -18.60 -13.28
CA ILE A 61 8.32 -18.52 -14.11
C ILE A 61 7.73 -19.91 -14.31
N LEU A 62 8.56 -20.91 -14.65
CA LEU A 62 8.15 -22.31 -14.77
C LEU A 62 7.61 -22.86 -13.44
N ALA A 63 8.26 -22.56 -12.32
CA ALA A 63 7.78 -22.93 -10.99
C ALA A 63 6.46 -22.24 -10.66
N LEU A 64 6.26 -20.98 -11.06
CA LEU A 64 5.03 -20.23 -10.83
C LEU A 64 3.87 -20.77 -11.68
N VAL A 65 4.15 -21.13 -12.94
CA VAL A 65 3.19 -21.78 -13.84
C VAL A 65 2.86 -23.19 -13.34
N LEU A 66 3.86 -23.96 -12.92
CA LEU A 66 3.67 -25.29 -12.37
C LEU A 66 2.89 -25.24 -11.06
N ALA A 67 3.23 -24.31 -10.16
CA ALA A 67 2.49 -24.04 -8.94
C ALA A 67 1.04 -23.66 -9.26
N PHE A 68 0.79 -22.77 -10.23
CA PHE A 68 -0.56 -22.44 -10.67
C PHE A 68 -1.32 -23.67 -11.20
N LEU A 69 -0.69 -24.51 -12.00
CA LEU A 69 -1.31 -25.71 -12.57
C LEU A 69 -1.58 -26.81 -11.53
N LEU A 70 -0.69 -26.97 -10.54
CA LEU A 70 -0.84 -27.92 -9.44
C LEU A 70 -1.87 -27.41 -8.42
N THR A 71 -1.90 -26.10 -8.17
CA THR A 71 -2.79 -25.51 -7.17
C THR A 71 -4.18 -25.16 -7.72
N ARG A 72 -4.40 -25.05 -9.04
CA ARG A 72 -5.72 -24.69 -9.59
C ARG A 72 -6.87 -25.57 -9.11
N ALA A 73 -6.65 -26.89 -8.99
CA ALA A 73 -7.66 -27.85 -8.58
C ALA A 73 -7.95 -27.79 -7.07
N PRO A 74 -6.96 -27.83 -6.16
CA PRO A 74 -7.20 -27.62 -4.73
C PRO A 74 -7.69 -26.20 -4.42
N VAL A 75 -7.20 -25.16 -5.10
CA VAL A 75 -7.66 -23.77 -4.94
C VAL A 75 -9.13 -23.64 -5.34
N ARG A 76 -9.54 -24.21 -6.47
CA ARG A 76 -10.96 -24.22 -6.87
C ARG A 76 -11.83 -24.96 -5.85
N ARG A 77 -11.36 -26.10 -5.32
CA ARG A 77 -12.06 -26.84 -4.25
C ARG A 77 -12.16 -26.02 -2.96
N ALA A 78 -11.09 -25.33 -2.58
CA ALA A 78 -11.06 -24.46 -1.41
C ALA A 78 -12.05 -23.29 -1.56
N ILE A 79 -12.06 -22.62 -2.73
CA ILE A 79 -13.01 -21.55 -3.04
C ILE A 79 -14.46 -22.04 -2.91
N VAL A 80 -14.79 -23.20 -3.52
CA VAL A 80 -16.13 -23.79 -3.42
C VAL A 80 -16.49 -24.12 -1.97
N SER A 81 -15.54 -24.64 -1.18
CA SER A 81 -15.77 -24.93 0.25
C SER A 81 -15.99 -23.67 1.09
N LEU A 82 -15.30 -22.57 0.74
CA LEU A 82 -15.46 -21.27 1.39
C LEU A 82 -16.83 -20.67 1.05
N GLU A 83 -17.22 -20.67 -0.23
CA GLU A 83 -18.54 -20.21 -0.68
C GLU A 83 -19.67 -20.97 0.01
N ALA A 84 -19.55 -22.30 0.09
CA ALA A 84 -20.50 -23.14 0.83
C ALA A 84 -20.58 -22.80 2.33
N ALA A 85 -19.48 -22.31 2.91
CA ALA A 85 -19.40 -21.91 4.31
C ALA A 85 -19.82 -20.44 4.57
N GLY A 86 -20.45 -19.80 3.59
CA GLY A 86 -20.97 -18.44 3.72
C GLY A 86 -19.93 -17.34 3.45
N TRP A 87 -18.75 -17.70 2.93
CA TRP A 87 -17.84 -16.70 2.38
C TRP A 87 -18.47 -16.09 1.13
N THR A 88 -18.77 -14.80 1.17
CA THR A 88 -19.42 -14.08 0.05
C THR A 88 -18.44 -13.66 -1.04
N GLY A 89 -17.26 -14.29 -1.06
CA GLY A 89 -16.18 -14.06 -2.01
C GLY A 89 -15.03 -13.24 -1.41
N PRO A 90 -13.90 -13.13 -2.15
CA PRO A 90 -12.65 -12.55 -1.65
C PRO A 90 -12.73 -11.07 -1.43
N LEU A 91 -13.89 -10.45 -1.43
CA LEU A 91 -14.02 -9.08 -1.91
C LEU A 91 -15.11 -8.31 -1.15
N LYS A 92 -16.00 -9.00 -0.44
CA LYS A 92 -17.01 -8.37 0.42
C LYS A 92 -16.58 -8.49 1.87
N PHE A 93 -16.53 -7.37 2.58
CA PHE A 93 -16.29 -7.36 4.01
C PHE A 93 -17.14 -6.27 4.69
N ASN A 94 -17.70 -6.63 5.85
CA ASN A 94 -18.50 -5.74 6.67
C ASN A 94 -17.63 -5.18 7.78
N LEU A 95 -17.56 -3.86 7.87
CA LEU A 95 -16.84 -3.17 8.93
C LEU A 95 -17.86 -2.55 9.88
N ASP A 96 -18.49 -3.42 10.68
CA ASP A 96 -19.30 -2.95 11.80
C ASP A 96 -18.38 -2.32 12.87
N SER A 97 -18.96 -1.49 13.74
CA SER A 97 -18.30 -0.68 14.79
C SER A 97 -17.38 -1.46 15.76
N ILE A 98 -17.31 -2.79 15.64
CA ILE A 98 -16.38 -3.72 16.29
C ILE A 98 -14.91 -3.46 15.85
N GLY A 99 -14.70 -2.80 14.70
CA GLY A 99 -13.39 -2.67 14.06
C GLY A 99 -12.33 -1.88 14.83
N LEU A 100 -12.67 -0.82 15.59
CA LEU A 100 -11.62 0.05 16.14
C LEU A 100 -10.86 -0.58 17.31
N VAL A 101 -11.57 -1.09 18.32
CA VAL A 101 -10.93 -1.69 19.50
C VAL A 101 -10.12 -2.91 19.08
N LEU A 102 -10.68 -3.76 18.21
CA LEU A 102 -9.98 -4.92 17.67
C LEU A 102 -8.72 -4.52 16.89
N VAL A 103 -8.82 -3.54 15.97
CA VAL A 103 -7.67 -3.08 15.18
C VAL A 103 -6.60 -2.49 16.09
N LEU A 104 -6.94 -1.58 17.01
CA LEU A 104 -5.97 -0.97 17.91
C LEU A 104 -5.33 -1.98 18.87
N ALA A 105 -6.12 -2.87 19.46
CA ALA A 105 -5.60 -3.93 20.31
C ALA A 105 -4.67 -4.87 19.53
N SER A 106 -5.03 -5.21 18.29
CA SER A 106 -4.21 -6.07 17.42
C SER A 106 -2.89 -5.40 17.04
N LEU A 107 -2.92 -4.12 16.66
CA LEU A 107 -1.71 -3.34 16.41
C LEU A 107 -0.81 -3.28 17.65
N GLY A 108 -1.41 -3.07 18.83
CA GLY A 108 -0.70 -3.06 20.11
C GLY A 108 -0.07 -4.41 20.47
N LEU A 109 -0.78 -5.52 20.24
CA LEU A 109 -0.25 -6.88 20.45
C LEU A 109 0.96 -7.16 19.57
N ASN A 110 0.88 -6.82 18.28
CA ASN A 110 1.98 -6.99 17.34
C ASN A 110 3.20 -6.14 17.73
N PHE A 111 2.97 -4.86 18.08
CA PHE A 111 4.03 -3.97 18.54
C PHE A 111 4.71 -4.50 19.81
N ALA A 112 3.92 -4.90 20.81
CA ALA A 112 4.44 -5.45 22.06
C ALA A 112 5.22 -6.74 21.84
N GLY A 113 4.71 -7.66 21.03
CA GLY A 113 5.40 -8.90 20.70
C GLY A 113 6.72 -8.66 19.99
N ARG A 114 6.75 -7.77 18.98
CA ARG A 114 8.00 -7.38 18.31
C ARG A 114 8.99 -6.70 19.25
N ALA A 115 8.52 -5.81 20.12
CA ALA A 115 9.36 -5.13 21.09
C ALA A 115 10.01 -6.13 22.06
N ILE A 116 9.25 -7.12 22.55
CA ILE A 116 9.77 -8.21 23.40
C ILE A 116 10.81 -9.04 22.64
N ALA A 117 10.50 -9.46 21.40
CA ALA A 117 11.41 -10.26 20.60
C ALA A 117 12.77 -9.58 20.38
N VAL A 118 12.74 -8.28 20.04
CA VAL A 118 13.96 -7.50 19.82
C VAL A 118 14.71 -7.23 21.13
N THR A 119 14.02 -6.84 22.20
CA THR A 119 14.64 -6.50 23.50
C THR A 119 15.35 -7.70 24.13
N PHE A 120 14.76 -8.89 24.03
CA PHE A 120 15.31 -10.11 24.61
C PHE A 120 16.10 -10.96 23.60
N HIS A 121 16.33 -10.45 22.38
CA HIS A 121 17.01 -11.18 21.30
C HIS A 121 16.44 -12.59 21.07
N LEU A 122 15.10 -12.70 21.11
CA LEU A 122 14.44 -13.99 20.91
C LEU A 122 14.69 -14.49 19.48
N PRO A 123 14.80 -15.81 19.28
CA PRO A 123 14.99 -16.41 17.95
C PRO A 123 13.68 -16.45 17.14
N LEU A 124 12.84 -15.41 17.24
CA LEU A 124 11.45 -15.33 16.73
C LEU A 124 11.09 -13.88 16.34
N PHE A 125 10.00 -13.68 15.60
CA PHE A 125 9.53 -12.34 15.18
C PHE A 125 8.49 -11.74 16.13
N LEU A 126 7.51 -12.54 16.55
CA LEU A 126 6.38 -12.24 17.45
C LEU A 126 5.54 -11.01 17.05
N ASP A 127 5.48 -10.67 15.77
CA ASP A 127 4.86 -9.45 15.25
C ASP A 127 3.47 -9.67 14.63
N SER A 128 2.91 -10.88 14.76
CA SER A 128 1.75 -11.31 13.97
C SER A 128 0.57 -11.82 14.81
N ILE A 129 0.62 -11.76 16.16
CA ILE A 129 -0.46 -12.25 17.05
C ILE A 129 -1.76 -11.51 16.78
N GLY A 130 -1.72 -10.18 16.82
CA GLY A 130 -2.84 -9.31 16.48
C GLY A 130 -3.28 -9.45 15.02
N THR A 131 -2.33 -9.68 14.10
CA THR A 131 -2.62 -9.90 12.67
C THR A 131 -3.52 -11.11 12.47
N VAL A 132 -3.17 -12.25 13.08
CA VAL A 132 -3.96 -13.48 13.03
C VAL A 132 -5.28 -13.30 13.77
N LEU A 133 -5.26 -12.68 14.96
CA LEU A 133 -6.46 -12.40 15.76
C LEU A 133 -7.49 -11.56 14.99
N ALA A 134 -7.05 -10.45 14.40
CA ALA A 134 -7.92 -9.60 13.57
C ALA A 134 -8.45 -10.36 12.36
N GLY A 135 -7.64 -11.23 11.75
CA GLY A 135 -8.08 -12.12 10.66
C GLY A 135 -9.23 -13.04 11.09
N ILE A 136 -9.01 -13.86 12.13
CA ILE A 136 -10.01 -14.85 12.56
C ILE A 136 -11.30 -14.21 13.12
N VAL A 137 -11.21 -13.00 13.70
CA VAL A 137 -12.36 -12.29 14.28
C VAL A 137 -13.11 -11.43 13.26
N ALA A 138 -12.41 -10.66 12.43
CA ALA A 138 -13.01 -9.66 11.54
C ALA A 138 -12.86 -9.97 10.04
N GLY A 139 -12.20 -11.07 9.70
CA GLY A 139 -12.07 -11.56 8.32
C GLY A 139 -10.75 -11.16 7.63
N PRO A 140 -10.53 -11.67 6.41
CA PRO A 140 -9.22 -11.69 5.75
C PRO A 140 -8.66 -10.29 5.48
N TRP A 141 -9.48 -9.36 4.98
CA TRP A 141 -9.02 -8.00 4.68
C TRP A 141 -8.67 -7.19 5.91
N VAL A 142 -9.39 -7.40 7.02
CA VAL A 142 -9.07 -6.71 8.27
C VAL A 142 -7.79 -7.24 8.86
N GLY A 143 -7.62 -8.57 8.94
CA GLY A 143 -6.38 -9.21 9.38
C GLY A 143 -5.18 -8.78 8.54
N GLY A 144 -5.30 -8.84 7.21
CA GLY A 144 -4.24 -8.43 6.31
C GLY A 144 -3.85 -6.96 6.48
N SER A 145 -4.83 -6.05 6.53
CA SER A 145 -4.55 -4.62 6.75
C SER A 145 -3.88 -4.34 8.11
N VAL A 146 -4.31 -5.03 9.18
CA VAL A 146 -3.65 -4.93 10.49
C VAL A 146 -2.18 -5.34 10.40
N GLY A 147 -1.89 -6.49 9.78
CA GLY A 147 -0.51 -6.96 9.61
C GLY A 147 0.36 -6.00 8.80
N PHE A 148 -0.18 -5.47 7.70
CA PHE A 148 0.53 -4.50 6.88
C PHE A 148 0.84 -3.21 7.66
N ILE A 149 -0.15 -2.65 8.35
CA ILE A 149 0.03 -1.45 9.18
C ILE A 149 1.04 -1.72 10.31
N SER A 150 0.95 -2.87 10.99
CA SER A 150 1.87 -3.23 12.06
C SER A 150 3.32 -3.18 11.62
N ASN A 151 3.64 -3.70 10.43
CA ASN A 151 5.00 -3.69 9.92
C ASN A 151 5.46 -2.29 9.51
N LEU A 152 4.57 -1.44 9.00
CA LEU A 152 4.88 -0.03 8.77
C LEU A 152 5.15 0.70 10.09
N VAL A 153 4.35 0.45 11.14
CA VAL A 153 4.59 1.01 12.48
C VAL A 153 5.91 0.51 13.05
N SER A 154 6.18 -0.80 12.99
CA SER A 154 7.44 -1.40 13.44
C SER A 154 8.66 -0.82 12.72
N SER A 155 8.55 -0.54 11.41
CA SER A 155 9.63 0.09 10.63
C SER A 155 10.03 1.48 11.11
N ASN A 156 9.08 2.21 11.68
CA ASN A 156 9.32 3.57 12.16
C ASN A 156 9.78 3.62 13.62
N THR A 157 9.83 2.47 14.31
CA THR A 157 9.97 2.45 15.78
C THR A 157 10.98 1.42 16.27
N ILE A 158 10.81 0.14 15.92
CA ILE A 158 11.55 -0.98 16.50
C ILE A 158 12.58 -1.54 15.51
N ASP A 159 12.18 -1.75 14.26
CA ASP A 159 12.99 -2.46 13.27
C ASP A 159 12.84 -1.82 11.88
N PRO A 160 13.81 -0.98 11.44
CA PRO A 160 13.76 -0.26 10.17
C PRO A 160 13.51 -1.14 8.94
N VAL A 161 13.86 -2.42 9.02
CA VAL A 161 13.77 -3.36 7.90
C VAL A 161 12.36 -3.97 7.77
N ALA A 162 11.46 -3.72 8.73
CA ALA A 162 10.14 -4.37 8.80
C ALA A 162 9.16 -3.97 7.68
N ALA A 163 9.29 -2.78 7.07
CA ALA A 163 8.28 -2.24 6.16
C ALA A 163 7.96 -3.15 4.95
N PRO A 164 8.94 -3.71 4.22
CA PRO A 164 8.67 -4.60 3.09
C PRO A 164 7.99 -5.91 3.50
N TYR A 165 8.27 -6.40 4.71
CA TYR A 165 7.60 -7.59 5.26
C TYR A 165 6.12 -7.34 5.57
N GLY A 166 5.62 -6.10 5.50
CA GLY A 166 4.19 -5.81 5.62
C GLY A 166 3.33 -6.59 4.63
N ILE A 167 3.87 -6.97 3.46
CA ILE A 167 3.19 -7.82 2.48
C ILE A 167 3.08 -9.27 2.98
N VAL A 168 4.12 -9.77 3.67
CA VAL A 168 4.10 -11.08 4.33
C VAL A 168 3.02 -11.07 5.41
N SER A 169 3.04 -10.07 6.30
CA SER A 169 2.04 -9.92 7.35
C SER A 169 0.62 -9.76 6.79
N PHE A 170 0.47 -9.05 5.66
CA PHE A 170 -0.81 -8.96 4.96
C PHE A 170 -1.30 -10.34 4.50
N ALA A 171 -0.44 -11.12 3.84
CA ALA A 171 -0.78 -12.45 3.35
C ALA A 171 -1.13 -13.42 4.49
N VAL A 172 -0.37 -13.38 5.59
CA VAL A 172 -0.63 -14.16 6.80
C VAL A 172 -1.99 -13.80 7.42
N GLY A 173 -2.26 -12.51 7.63
CA GLY A 173 -3.54 -12.05 8.18
C GLY A 173 -4.74 -12.35 7.28
N PHE A 174 -4.56 -12.24 5.96
CA PHE A 174 -5.56 -12.63 4.98
C PHE A 174 -5.88 -14.12 5.06
N ALA A 175 -4.86 -14.98 5.04
CA ALA A 175 -5.04 -16.42 5.13
C ALA A 175 -5.68 -16.84 6.46
N ALA A 176 -5.26 -16.22 7.57
CA ALA A 176 -5.89 -16.42 8.87
C ALA A 176 -7.38 -16.08 8.85
N GLY A 177 -7.78 -14.98 8.20
CA GLY A 177 -9.20 -14.63 8.10
C GLY A 177 -10.04 -15.57 7.24
N LEU A 178 -9.45 -16.31 6.30
CA LEU A 178 -10.18 -17.36 5.58
C LEU A 178 -10.55 -18.54 6.48
N SER A 179 -9.74 -18.83 7.51
CA SER A 179 -9.99 -19.92 8.45
C SER A 179 -11.32 -19.73 9.19
N ARG A 180 -11.76 -18.47 9.35
CA ARG A 180 -13.03 -18.09 9.96
C ARG A 180 -14.20 -18.80 9.29
N TYR A 181 -14.27 -18.74 7.97
CA TYR A 181 -15.35 -19.32 7.17
C TYR A 181 -15.32 -20.85 7.22
N LEU A 182 -14.14 -21.45 7.30
CA LEU A 182 -13.99 -22.91 7.40
C LEU A 182 -14.19 -23.46 8.82
N ASN A 183 -14.55 -22.61 9.79
CA ASN A 183 -14.70 -22.96 11.20
C ASN A 183 -13.46 -23.64 11.82
N TRP A 184 -12.25 -23.29 11.36
CA TRP A 184 -11.01 -23.96 11.80
C TRP A 184 -10.74 -23.77 13.29
N GLN A 185 -11.07 -22.60 13.83
CA GLN A 185 -10.96 -22.25 15.24
C GLN A 185 -11.75 -23.17 16.19
N LYS A 186 -12.74 -23.93 15.69
CA LYS A 186 -13.55 -24.85 16.52
C LYS A 186 -12.97 -26.26 16.67
N ARG A 187 -11.88 -26.60 15.95
CA ARG A 187 -11.35 -27.97 15.89
C ARG A 187 -9.83 -27.99 15.89
N LEU A 188 -9.22 -28.98 16.53
CA LEU A 188 -7.77 -29.12 16.62
C LEU A 188 -7.10 -29.22 15.24
N SER A 189 -7.68 -29.96 14.30
CA SER A 189 -7.15 -30.04 12.93
C SER A 189 -7.15 -28.69 12.21
N GLY A 190 -8.08 -27.79 12.56
CA GLY A 190 -8.13 -26.43 12.04
C GLY A 190 -7.04 -25.54 12.65
N TRP A 191 -6.69 -25.73 13.92
CA TRP A 191 -5.58 -25.03 14.56
C TRP A 191 -4.25 -25.40 13.90
N ILE A 192 -4.01 -26.70 13.70
CA ILE A 192 -2.82 -27.22 13.01
C ILE A 192 -2.77 -26.69 11.57
N SER A 193 -3.91 -26.68 10.87
CA SER A 193 -3.97 -26.16 9.49
C SER A 193 -3.67 -24.66 9.45
N LEU A 194 -4.21 -23.87 10.39
CA LEU A 194 -3.95 -22.43 10.45
C LEU A 194 -2.46 -22.15 10.70
N TRP A 195 -1.86 -22.86 11.66
CA TRP A 195 -0.43 -22.78 11.94
C TRP A 195 0.41 -23.08 10.70
N LEU A 196 0.23 -24.24 10.06
CA LEU A 196 1.00 -24.63 8.89
C LEU A 196 0.85 -23.64 7.73
N VAL A 197 -0.38 -23.17 7.47
CA VAL A 197 -0.65 -22.19 6.41
C VAL A 197 0.08 -20.87 6.69
N CYS A 198 -0.01 -20.34 7.92
CA CYS A 198 0.69 -19.12 8.29
C CYS A 198 2.22 -19.27 8.19
N SER A 199 2.79 -20.39 8.65
CA SER A 199 4.23 -20.67 8.58
C SER A 199 4.73 -20.77 7.14
N VAL A 200 4.00 -21.48 6.28
CA VAL A 200 4.38 -21.64 4.87
C VAL A 200 4.28 -20.32 4.12
N ILE A 201 3.22 -19.54 4.35
CA ILE A 201 3.08 -18.22 3.72
C ILE A 201 4.21 -17.30 4.17
N GLY A 202 4.53 -17.28 5.46
CA GLY A 202 5.66 -16.54 5.98
C GLY A 202 6.95 -16.89 5.24
N ALA A 203 7.36 -18.16 5.27
CA ALA A 203 8.63 -18.58 4.69
C ALA A 203 8.70 -18.37 3.18
N VAL A 204 7.64 -18.69 2.44
CA VAL A 204 7.61 -18.56 0.97
C VAL A 204 7.64 -17.10 0.52
N VAL A 205 6.92 -16.21 1.21
CA VAL A 205 6.84 -14.80 0.81
C VAL A 205 8.04 -13.99 1.34
N SER A 206 8.57 -14.32 2.52
CA SER A 206 9.77 -13.69 3.08
C SER A 206 11.04 -14.06 2.30
N THR A 207 11.20 -15.30 1.84
CA THR A 207 12.46 -15.75 1.22
C THR A 207 12.94 -14.86 0.05
N PRO A 208 12.10 -14.49 -0.95
CA PRO A 208 12.50 -13.55 -1.99
C PRO A 208 12.87 -12.17 -1.46
N LEU A 209 12.17 -11.67 -0.44
CA LEU A 209 12.48 -10.38 0.19
C LEU A 209 13.84 -10.42 0.89
N ASN A 210 14.16 -11.53 1.58
CA ASN A 210 15.46 -11.75 2.21
C ASN A 210 16.59 -11.68 1.17
N PHE A 211 16.40 -12.18 -0.05
CA PHE A 211 17.42 -12.04 -1.11
C PHE A 211 17.59 -10.60 -1.58
N LEU A 212 16.48 -9.87 -1.75
CA LEU A 212 16.51 -8.49 -2.23
C LEU A 212 17.11 -7.53 -1.19
N MET A 213 16.94 -7.82 0.10
CA MET A 213 17.26 -6.88 1.18
C MET A 213 18.51 -7.25 1.97
N SER A 214 18.74 -8.55 2.18
CA SER A 214 19.73 -9.08 3.13
C SER A 214 20.54 -10.23 2.53
N GLY A 215 20.55 -10.41 1.21
CA GLY A 215 21.37 -11.43 0.53
C GLY A 215 20.99 -12.89 0.84
N GLY A 216 19.77 -13.12 1.36
CA GLY A 216 19.21 -14.42 1.73
C GLY A 216 19.05 -14.64 3.24
N HIS A 217 19.57 -13.72 4.06
CA HIS A 217 19.48 -13.78 5.52
C HIS A 217 18.10 -13.34 6.04
N SER A 218 17.59 -14.01 7.08
CA SER A 218 16.32 -13.63 7.74
C SER A 218 16.49 -12.48 8.72
N ASN A 219 17.74 -12.11 9.05
CA ASN A 219 18.11 -11.17 10.12
C ASN A 219 17.67 -11.64 11.52
N VAL A 220 17.46 -12.96 11.68
CA VAL A 220 17.23 -13.62 12.96
C VAL A 220 18.33 -14.67 13.14
N GLY A 221 19.09 -14.56 14.24
CA GLY A 221 20.33 -15.32 14.41
C GLY A 221 20.19 -16.84 14.28
N SER A 222 19.07 -17.42 14.71
CA SER A 222 18.79 -18.86 14.54
C SER A 222 18.59 -19.26 13.07
N GLY A 223 17.80 -18.48 12.31
CA GLY A 223 17.58 -18.72 10.89
C GLY A 223 18.83 -18.49 10.06
N ASP A 224 19.60 -17.45 10.40
CA ASP A 224 20.87 -17.14 9.74
C ASP A 224 21.94 -18.21 10.00
N ALA A 225 21.96 -18.79 11.21
CA ALA A 225 22.83 -19.93 11.51
C ALA A 225 22.47 -21.17 10.67
N VAL A 226 21.17 -21.46 10.51
CA VAL A 226 20.70 -22.55 9.64
C VAL A 226 21.07 -22.28 8.18
N TYR A 227 20.83 -21.06 7.69
CA TYR A 227 21.21 -20.64 6.34
C TYR A 227 22.72 -20.83 6.10
N ALA A 228 23.55 -20.36 7.02
CA ALA A 228 25.01 -20.46 6.91
C ALA A 228 25.47 -21.93 6.91
N ALA A 229 24.92 -22.77 7.76
CA ALA A 229 25.25 -24.20 7.83
C ALA A 229 24.89 -24.94 6.53
N LEU A 230 23.70 -24.71 5.99
CA LEU A 230 23.24 -25.35 4.74
C LEU A 230 24.00 -24.84 3.52
N ASN A 231 24.31 -23.55 3.48
CA ASN A 231 25.14 -22.98 2.43
C ASN A 231 26.58 -23.52 2.49
N GLY A 232 27.13 -23.69 3.71
CA GLY A 232 28.42 -24.37 3.92
C GLY A 232 28.42 -25.84 3.48
N ALA A 233 27.27 -26.50 3.50
CA ALA A 233 27.06 -27.84 2.95
C ALA A 233 26.79 -27.85 1.42
N HIS A 234 27.01 -26.73 0.72
CA HIS A 234 26.81 -26.56 -0.72
C HIS A 234 25.36 -26.75 -1.20
N LEU A 235 24.36 -26.57 -0.33
CA LEU A 235 22.97 -26.52 -0.75
C LEU A 235 22.70 -25.25 -1.60
N PRO A 236 21.80 -25.30 -2.60
CA PRO A 236 21.41 -24.09 -3.33
C PRO A 236 20.94 -22.99 -2.38
N ARG A 237 21.49 -21.78 -2.53
CA ARG A 237 21.23 -20.64 -1.62
C ARG A 237 19.75 -20.38 -1.38
N ILE A 238 18.91 -20.52 -2.41
CA ILE A 238 17.46 -20.33 -2.31
C ILE A 238 16.81 -21.34 -1.36
N LEU A 239 17.25 -22.60 -1.38
CA LEU A 239 16.77 -23.65 -0.48
C LEU A 239 17.30 -23.45 0.93
N ALA A 240 18.58 -23.09 1.07
CA ALA A 240 19.17 -22.76 2.37
C ALA A 240 18.43 -21.60 3.03
N ALA A 241 18.11 -20.55 2.28
CA ALA A 241 17.41 -19.36 2.79
C ALA A 241 15.96 -19.71 3.18
N PHE A 242 15.26 -20.48 2.35
CA PHE A 242 13.91 -20.94 2.67
C PHE A 242 13.87 -21.80 3.93
N ILE A 243 14.82 -22.72 4.10
CA ILE A 243 14.88 -23.58 5.29
C ILE A 243 15.28 -22.76 6.53
N GLY A 244 16.21 -21.82 6.39
CA GLY A 244 16.59 -20.89 7.46
C GLY A 244 15.42 -20.02 7.93
N GLU A 245 14.65 -19.47 6.99
CA GLU A 245 13.42 -18.71 7.28
C GLU A 245 12.37 -19.60 7.94
N ALA A 246 12.09 -20.78 7.37
CA ALA A 246 11.12 -21.72 7.92
C ALA A 246 11.48 -22.20 9.33
N ALA A 247 12.77 -22.32 9.66
CA ALA A 247 13.22 -22.69 11.00
C ALA A 247 12.86 -21.65 12.07
N VAL A 248 12.70 -20.38 11.67
CA VAL A 248 12.24 -19.28 12.54
C VAL A 248 10.72 -19.17 12.50
N ASP A 249 10.13 -19.19 11.31
CA ASP A 249 8.70 -18.96 11.12
C ASP A 249 7.84 -20.07 11.70
N LEU A 250 8.29 -21.33 11.63
CA LEU A 250 7.51 -22.46 12.11
C LEU A 250 7.23 -22.40 13.63
N PRO A 251 8.22 -22.17 14.53
CA PRO A 251 7.93 -21.92 15.95
C PRO A 251 7.26 -20.57 16.19
N ASP A 252 7.60 -19.52 15.45
CA ASP A 252 7.00 -18.19 15.58
C ASP A 252 5.49 -18.21 15.35
N LYS A 253 5.07 -18.81 14.24
CA LYS A 253 3.65 -18.91 13.88
C LYS A 253 2.90 -19.88 14.77
N LEU A 254 3.56 -20.85 15.39
CA LEU A 254 2.91 -21.72 16.38
C LEU A 254 2.45 -20.90 17.58
N ILE A 255 3.37 -20.14 18.17
CA ILE A 255 3.08 -19.26 19.31
C ILE A 255 2.03 -18.22 18.91
N THR A 256 2.20 -17.62 17.73
CA THR A 256 1.29 -16.62 17.17
C THR A 256 -0.14 -17.14 17.07
N VAL A 257 -0.33 -18.29 16.43
CA VAL A 257 -1.66 -18.87 16.17
C VAL A 257 -2.31 -19.35 17.45
N VAL A 258 -1.57 -20.01 18.34
CA VAL A 258 -2.10 -20.46 19.63
C VAL A 258 -2.54 -19.27 20.48
N ALA A 259 -1.70 -18.23 20.60
CA ALA A 259 -2.04 -17.02 21.35
C ALA A 259 -3.28 -16.33 20.76
N ALA A 260 -3.33 -16.14 19.44
CA ALA A 260 -4.47 -15.50 18.77
C ALA A 260 -5.77 -16.27 18.98
N LEU A 261 -5.74 -17.61 18.88
CA LEU A 261 -6.93 -18.45 19.07
C LEU A 261 -7.41 -18.46 20.53
N LEU A 262 -6.50 -18.52 21.50
CA LEU A 262 -6.86 -18.44 22.92
C LEU A 262 -7.48 -17.08 23.26
N ILE A 263 -6.92 -15.99 22.75
CA ILE A 263 -7.50 -14.65 22.92
C ILE A 263 -8.90 -14.60 22.27
N ALA A 264 -9.04 -15.10 21.04
CA ALA A 264 -10.32 -15.10 20.33
C ALA A 264 -11.41 -15.90 21.05
N GLN A 265 -11.05 -17.02 21.68
CA GLN A 265 -11.98 -17.82 22.49
C GLN A 265 -12.43 -17.11 23.77
N GLY A 266 -11.64 -16.17 24.29
CA GLY A 266 -12.00 -15.35 25.45
C GLY A 266 -12.84 -14.12 25.12
N LEU A 267 -13.01 -13.76 23.84
CA LEU A 267 -13.80 -12.59 23.45
C LEU A 267 -15.31 -12.88 23.53
N PRO A 268 -16.12 -11.95 24.07
CA PRO A 268 -17.57 -12.10 24.09
C PRO A 268 -18.14 -12.12 22.66
N GLU A 269 -19.23 -12.87 22.46
CA GLU A 269 -19.86 -12.94 21.14
C GLU A 269 -20.27 -11.55 20.63
N PRO A 270 -19.98 -11.21 19.36
CA PRO A 270 -20.32 -9.91 18.81
C PRO A 270 -21.82 -9.63 18.86
N ARG A 271 -22.24 -8.57 19.55
CA ARG A 271 -23.62 -8.07 19.45
C ARG A 271 -23.78 -7.37 18.09
N THR A 272 -24.59 -7.94 17.20
CA THR A 272 -24.92 -7.36 15.90
C THR A 272 -25.81 -6.13 16.09
N THR A 273 -25.25 -4.92 16.11
CA THR A 273 -26.02 -3.68 16.38
C THR A 273 -25.90 -2.56 15.35
N SER A 274 -25.40 -2.81 14.13
CA SER A 274 -25.47 -1.80 13.06
C SER A 274 -25.72 -2.43 11.70
N ALA A 275 -26.50 -1.74 10.86
CA ALA A 275 -26.71 -2.12 9.46
C ALA A 275 -25.34 -2.22 8.76
N PRO A 276 -25.10 -3.29 7.97
CA PRO A 276 -23.79 -3.57 7.41
C PRO A 276 -23.38 -2.45 6.45
N MET A 277 -22.40 -1.63 6.84
CA MET A 277 -21.67 -0.77 5.91
C MET A 277 -20.59 -1.64 5.25
N GLY A 278 -21.02 -2.52 4.35
CA GLY A 278 -20.14 -3.42 3.61
C GLY A 278 -19.43 -2.70 2.47
N LEU A 279 -18.11 -2.86 2.38
CA LEU A 279 -17.34 -2.54 1.17
C LEU A 279 -17.17 -3.82 0.36
N ASP A 280 -17.54 -3.74 -0.91
CA ASP A 280 -17.28 -4.79 -1.90
C ASP A 280 -16.09 -4.36 -2.78
N LEU A 281 -14.88 -4.76 -2.39
CA LEU A 281 -13.68 -4.70 -3.22
C LEU A 281 -13.91 -5.36 -4.59
N GLY A 282 -14.82 -6.32 -4.70
CA GLY A 282 -15.09 -7.06 -5.92
C GLY A 282 -15.96 -6.29 -6.87
N GLU A 283 -16.84 -5.48 -6.32
CA GLU A 283 -17.43 -4.37 -7.07
C GLU A 283 -16.33 -3.44 -7.59
N ALA A 284 -15.26 -3.16 -6.83
CA ALA A 284 -14.14 -2.34 -7.30
C ALA A 284 -13.35 -2.97 -8.47
N PHE A 285 -12.98 -4.26 -8.38
CA PHE A 285 -12.31 -4.97 -9.49
C PHE A 285 -13.23 -5.12 -10.71
N THR A 286 -14.48 -5.52 -10.48
CA THR A 286 -15.45 -5.69 -11.56
C THR A 286 -15.87 -4.36 -12.16
N PHE A 287 -15.86 -3.26 -11.42
CA PHE A 287 -16.11 -1.91 -11.94
C PHE A 287 -15.12 -1.56 -13.04
N VAL A 288 -13.83 -1.83 -12.83
CA VAL A 288 -12.80 -1.61 -13.86
C VAL A 288 -13.06 -2.53 -15.06
N ASN A 289 -13.21 -3.84 -14.84
CA ASN A 289 -13.29 -4.81 -15.94
C ASN A 289 -14.61 -4.80 -16.70
N ARG A 290 -15.73 -4.41 -16.07
CA ARG A 290 -17.05 -4.24 -16.71
C ARG A 290 -17.15 -2.94 -17.51
N SER A 291 -16.20 -2.02 -17.34
CA SER A 291 -16.24 -0.75 -18.03
C SER A 291 -16.01 -0.91 -19.53
N PRO A 292 -16.84 -0.29 -20.39
CA PRO A 292 -16.61 -0.33 -21.83
C PRO A 292 -15.27 0.32 -22.15
N GLY A 293 -14.47 -0.39 -22.95
CA GLY A 293 -13.13 0.06 -23.36
C GLY A 293 -12.14 0.22 -22.20
N TRP A 294 -12.31 -0.52 -21.09
CA TRP A 294 -11.44 -0.43 -19.91
C TRP A 294 -9.95 -0.56 -20.26
N TRP A 295 -9.59 -1.46 -21.18
CA TRP A 295 -8.19 -1.67 -21.58
C TRP A 295 -7.60 -0.45 -22.28
N ARG A 296 -8.40 0.31 -23.05
CA ARG A 296 -7.95 1.57 -23.69
C ARG A 296 -7.71 2.66 -22.65
N LYS A 297 -8.58 2.72 -21.64
CA LYS A 297 -8.47 3.66 -20.52
C LYS A 297 -7.25 3.33 -19.65
N LEU A 298 -7.01 2.05 -19.42
CA LEU A 298 -5.83 1.56 -18.72
C LEU A 298 -4.55 1.83 -19.51
N LEU A 299 -4.55 1.61 -20.82
CA LEU A 299 -3.42 1.92 -21.69
C LEU A 299 -3.11 3.43 -21.70
N ALA A 300 -4.13 4.29 -21.73
CA ALA A 300 -3.92 5.74 -21.62
C ALA A 300 -3.26 6.12 -20.28
N ALA A 301 -3.67 5.50 -19.18
CA ALA A 301 -3.03 5.68 -17.89
C ALA A 301 -1.58 5.15 -17.85
N ALA A 302 -1.33 3.99 -18.46
CA ALA A 302 0.01 3.41 -18.60
C ALA A 302 0.94 4.32 -19.41
N ILE A 303 0.44 4.94 -20.48
CA ILE A 303 1.16 5.95 -21.26
C ILE A 303 1.45 7.18 -20.39
N CYS A 304 0.46 7.66 -19.62
CA CYS A 304 0.69 8.78 -18.71
C CYS A 304 1.78 8.47 -17.67
N LEU A 305 1.79 7.25 -17.14
CA LEU A 305 2.81 6.77 -16.22
C LEU A 305 4.19 6.61 -16.88
N LEU A 306 4.25 6.11 -18.12
CA LEU A 306 5.49 6.02 -18.89
C LEU A 306 6.13 7.40 -19.09
N PHE A 307 5.31 8.43 -19.31
CA PHE A 307 5.74 9.81 -19.48
C PHE A 307 5.64 10.64 -18.19
N ILE A 308 5.67 10.00 -17.02
CA ILE A 308 5.55 10.68 -15.71
C ILE A 308 6.61 11.80 -15.54
N TRP A 309 7.79 11.63 -16.13
CA TRP A 309 8.91 12.59 -16.10
C TRP A 309 8.60 13.94 -16.75
N LEU A 310 7.55 14.03 -17.59
CA LEU A 310 7.09 15.29 -18.18
C LEU A 310 6.16 16.10 -17.26
N VAL A 311 5.87 15.61 -16.04
CA VAL A 311 4.97 16.21 -15.04
C VAL A 311 3.50 16.31 -15.48
N VAL A 312 3.20 16.90 -16.64
CA VAL A 312 1.84 17.04 -17.17
C VAL A 312 1.11 15.68 -17.28
N PRO A 313 1.71 14.61 -17.81
CA PRO A 313 1.05 13.30 -17.85
C PRO A 313 0.75 12.73 -16.46
N TYR A 314 1.61 13.00 -15.48
CA TYR A 314 1.34 12.63 -14.08
C TYR A 314 0.11 13.37 -13.54
N LEU A 315 0.03 14.69 -13.76
CA LEU A 315 -1.12 15.49 -13.32
C LEU A 315 -2.42 15.02 -13.99
N ILE A 316 -2.37 14.68 -15.28
CA ILE A 316 -3.49 14.11 -16.01
C ILE A 316 -3.95 12.79 -15.36
N LEU A 317 -3.02 11.90 -15.04
CA LEU A 317 -3.31 10.62 -14.39
C LEU A 317 -3.94 10.80 -13.01
N VAL A 318 -3.34 11.63 -12.15
CA VAL A 318 -3.90 11.93 -10.81
C VAL A 318 -5.29 12.54 -10.94
N GLY A 319 -5.47 13.49 -11.86
CA GLY A 319 -6.78 14.07 -12.15
C GLY A 319 -7.83 13.05 -12.57
N TYR A 320 -7.44 12.08 -13.41
CA TYR A 320 -8.32 11.00 -13.84
C TYR A 320 -8.69 10.05 -12.69
N ILE A 321 -7.74 9.73 -11.79
CA ILE A 321 -8.00 8.97 -10.55
C ILE A 321 -9.06 9.68 -9.70
N ILE A 322 -8.98 11.01 -9.58
CA ILE A 322 -9.98 11.82 -8.87
C ILE A 322 -11.31 11.87 -9.62
N GLN A 323 -11.30 11.91 -10.95
CA GLN A 323 -12.50 11.82 -11.77
C GLN A 323 -13.22 10.49 -11.55
N ILE A 324 -12.49 9.37 -11.46
CA ILE A 324 -13.05 8.05 -11.10
C ILE A 324 -13.69 8.11 -9.72
N ALA A 325 -12.97 8.58 -8.71
CA ALA A 325 -13.48 8.64 -7.34
C ALA A 325 -14.74 9.50 -7.23
N ARG A 326 -14.78 10.65 -7.93
CA ARG A 326 -15.95 11.53 -8.02
C ARG A 326 -17.12 10.85 -8.73
N HIS A 327 -16.84 10.12 -9.81
CA HIS A 327 -17.86 9.39 -10.57
C HIS A 327 -18.48 8.26 -9.74
N VAL A 328 -17.66 7.49 -9.02
CA VAL A 328 -18.10 6.42 -8.11
C VAL A 328 -18.90 6.97 -6.93
N ARG A 329 -18.47 8.09 -6.34
CA ARG A 329 -19.23 8.80 -5.29
C ARG A 329 -20.64 9.19 -5.77
N ALA A 330 -20.78 9.54 -7.04
CA ALA A 330 -22.04 9.91 -7.69
C ALA A 330 -22.83 8.72 -8.27
N ASP A 331 -22.53 7.48 -7.87
CA ASP A 331 -23.16 6.25 -8.39
C ASP A 331 -22.99 6.00 -9.90
N GLY A 332 -21.91 6.54 -10.47
CA GLY A 332 -21.52 6.28 -11.84
C GLY A 332 -21.17 4.81 -12.08
N ARG A 333 -21.65 4.25 -13.19
CA ARG A 333 -21.37 2.87 -13.60
C ARG A 333 -20.21 2.83 -14.59
N GLY A 334 -19.08 2.29 -14.14
CA GLY A 334 -17.87 2.11 -14.94
C GLY A 334 -16.96 3.35 -15.01
N LEU A 335 -15.82 3.21 -15.67
CA LEU A 335 -14.78 4.22 -15.76
C LEU A 335 -15.23 5.40 -16.66
N PRO A 336 -14.96 6.65 -16.25
CA PRO A 336 -15.25 7.81 -17.07
C PRO A 336 -14.38 7.86 -18.35
N PRO A 337 -14.82 8.57 -19.40
CA PRO A 337 -13.99 8.80 -20.59
C PRO A 337 -12.81 9.74 -20.31
N TRP A 338 -11.78 9.69 -21.17
CA TRP A 338 -10.59 10.56 -21.15
C TRP A 338 -10.81 11.88 -21.92
N ASP A 339 -12.01 12.45 -21.85
CA ASP A 339 -12.41 13.68 -22.55
C ASP A 339 -12.02 14.96 -21.78
N ARG A 340 -11.95 14.87 -20.45
CA ARG A 340 -11.76 16.02 -19.55
C ARG A 340 -10.31 16.29 -19.16
N LEU A 341 -9.39 16.37 -20.13
CA LEU A 341 -7.96 16.58 -19.87
C LEU A 341 -7.67 17.86 -19.08
N GLY A 342 -8.28 19.00 -19.44
CA GLY A 342 -8.07 20.28 -18.76
C GLY A 342 -8.49 20.26 -17.27
N PRO A 343 -9.73 19.85 -16.95
CA PRO A 343 -10.16 19.63 -15.56
C PRO A 343 -9.29 18.62 -14.82
N ASN A 344 -8.87 17.53 -15.47
CA ASN A 344 -8.00 16.53 -14.85
C ASN A 344 -6.63 17.11 -14.50
N ILE A 345 -6.00 17.93 -15.36
CA ILE A 345 -4.75 18.62 -14.99
C ILE A 345 -4.94 19.51 -13.77
N ARG A 346 -6.05 20.26 -13.70
CA ARG A 346 -6.35 21.16 -12.57
C ARG A 346 -6.59 20.39 -11.27
N ASP A 347 -7.38 19.32 -11.32
CA ASP A 347 -7.63 18.46 -10.17
C ASP A 347 -6.35 17.74 -9.73
N GLY A 348 -5.58 17.22 -10.69
CA GLY A 348 -4.29 16.58 -10.45
C GLY A 348 -3.29 17.52 -9.77
N PHE A 349 -3.14 18.74 -10.28
CA PHE A 349 -2.29 19.75 -9.65
C PHE A 349 -2.72 20.05 -8.21
N LYS A 350 -4.01 20.30 -7.98
CA LYS A 350 -4.54 20.59 -6.64
C LYS A 350 -4.33 19.43 -5.68
N VAL A 351 -4.57 18.20 -6.11
CA VAL A 351 -4.39 17.02 -5.26
C VAL A 351 -2.93 16.75 -4.98
N VAL A 352 -2.05 16.89 -5.98
CA VAL A 352 -0.60 16.79 -5.77
C VAL A 352 -0.16 17.83 -4.72
N VAL A 353 -0.49 19.11 -4.91
CA VAL A 353 -0.15 20.16 -3.92
C VAL A 353 -0.75 19.85 -2.55
N LEU A 354 -1.99 19.38 -2.48
CA LEU A 354 -2.67 19.01 -1.24
C LEU A 354 -1.91 17.91 -0.50
N ILE A 355 -1.62 16.79 -1.16
CA ILE A 355 -0.89 15.67 -0.55
C ILE A 355 0.52 16.11 -0.15
N PHE A 356 1.25 16.81 -1.02
CA PHE A 356 2.56 17.38 -0.67
C PHE A 356 2.48 18.27 0.58
N THR A 357 1.45 19.11 0.69
CA THR A 357 1.24 19.98 1.86
C THR A 357 1.09 19.17 3.15
N TRP A 358 0.35 18.07 3.11
CA TRP A 358 0.20 17.16 4.26
C TRP A 358 1.50 16.44 4.63
N TRP A 359 2.41 16.22 3.68
CA TRP A 359 3.72 15.61 3.91
C TRP A 359 4.80 16.59 4.39
N ILE A 360 4.62 17.90 4.24
CA ILE A 360 5.59 18.92 4.69
C ILE A 360 6.05 18.71 6.15
N PRO A 361 5.15 18.50 7.14
CA PRO A 361 5.59 18.31 8.53
C PRO A 361 6.49 17.09 8.70
N SER A 362 6.20 15.99 8.01
CA SER A 362 7.06 14.79 8.03
C SER A 362 8.44 15.10 7.47
N ALA A 363 8.50 15.75 6.30
CA ALA A 363 9.75 16.12 5.65
C ALA A 363 10.59 17.07 6.53
N LEU A 364 9.99 18.13 7.06
CA LEU A 364 10.68 19.12 7.90
C LEU A 364 11.24 18.50 9.17
N LEU A 365 10.48 17.64 9.83
CA LEU A 365 10.89 16.97 11.07
C LEU A 365 11.99 15.92 10.83
N SER A 366 12.12 15.39 9.61
CA SER A 366 13.18 14.44 9.25
C SER A 366 14.53 15.09 8.94
N ILE A 367 14.57 16.39 8.60
CA ILE A 367 15.80 17.10 8.20
C ILE A 367 16.92 16.99 9.25
N PRO A 368 16.69 17.25 10.56
CA PRO A 368 17.74 17.13 11.56
C PRO A 368 18.34 15.72 11.64
N GLY A 369 17.48 14.69 11.56
CA GLY A 369 17.92 13.29 11.55
C GLY A 369 18.80 12.97 10.33
N ALA A 370 18.37 13.40 9.15
CA ALA A 370 19.12 13.21 7.91
C ALA A 370 20.50 13.90 7.93
N ILE A 371 20.60 15.11 8.51
CA ILE A 371 21.87 15.83 8.66
C ILE A 371 22.81 15.06 9.60
N VAL A 372 22.30 14.57 10.74
CA VAL A 372 23.09 13.79 11.69
C VAL A 372 23.56 12.47 11.06
N GLU A 373 22.68 11.77 10.34
CA GLU A 373 23.00 10.54 9.64
C GLU A 373 24.11 10.77 8.59
N ALA A 374 23.97 11.80 7.75
CA ALA A 374 24.99 12.17 6.77
C ALA A 374 26.35 12.47 7.45
N ALA A 375 26.35 13.26 8.52
CA ALA A 375 27.57 13.60 9.26
C ALA A 375 28.25 12.39 9.92
N THR A 376 27.47 11.39 10.37
CA THR A 376 28.02 10.15 10.94
C THR A 376 28.57 9.18 9.89
N SER A 377 27.98 9.16 8.70
CA SER A 377 28.41 8.31 7.58
C SER A 377 29.77 8.71 6.99
N GLU A 378 30.14 9.99 7.08
CA GLU A 378 31.43 10.53 6.58
C GLU A 378 32.61 10.32 7.56
N GLY A 379 32.46 9.45 8.57
CA GLY A 379 33.56 9.11 9.50
C GLY A 379 33.83 10.15 10.58
N SER A 380 33.06 11.26 10.64
CA SER A 380 33.10 12.24 11.73
C SER A 380 32.39 11.73 12.99
N LYS A 381 32.82 10.56 13.51
CA LYS A 381 32.26 9.96 14.74
C LYS A 381 32.53 10.79 16.02
N GLN A 382 33.28 11.88 15.93
CA GLN A 382 33.70 12.70 17.07
C GLN A 382 33.06 14.10 17.15
N ALA A 383 32.24 14.53 16.18
CA ALA A 383 31.85 15.95 16.06
C ALA A 383 30.47 16.33 16.63
N LEU A 384 29.55 15.38 16.82
CA LEU A 384 28.18 15.67 17.29
C LEU A 384 27.94 15.04 18.66
N GLY A 385 27.64 15.88 19.66
CA GLY A 385 27.33 15.42 21.02
C GLY A 385 26.10 14.50 21.05
N GLY A 386 26.12 13.47 21.88
CA GLY A 386 25.06 12.43 21.95
C GLY A 386 23.65 12.98 22.14
N SER A 387 23.50 14.09 22.86
CA SER A 387 22.21 14.77 23.05
C SER A 387 21.65 15.38 21.76
N ILE A 388 22.51 15.86 20.86
CA ILE A 388 22.11 16.42 19.55
C ILE A 388 21.62 15.30 18.64
N ALA A 389 22.36 14.18 18.60
CA ALA A 389 21.95 13.00 17.83
C ALA A 389 20.63 12.41 18.35
N ALA A 390 20.46 12.32 19.67
CA ALA A 390 19.21 11.86 20.29
C ALA A 390 18.03 12.80 19.98
N GLY A 391 18.23 14.11 20.09
CA GLY A 391 17.20 15.11 19.75
C GLY A 391 16.79 15.07 18.28
N ALA A 392 17.76 14.94 17.37
CA ALA A 392 17.51 14.80 15.93
C ALA A 392 16.75 13.50 15.60
N GLY A 393 17.11 12.39 16.24
CA GLY A 393 16.41 11.11 16.10
C GLY A 393 14.96 11.17 16.60
N LEU A 394 14.71 11.86 17.72
CA LEU A 394 13.35 12.04 18.23
C LEU A 394 12.48 12.85 17.26
N LEU A 395 13.00 13.95 16.71
CA LEU A 395 12.29 14.76 15.71
C LEU A 395 11.99 13.94 14.46
N ALA A 396 12.97 13.20 13.94
CA ALA A 396 12.79 12.33 12.79
C ALA A 396 11.72 11.25 13.05
N GLY A 397 11.69 10.67 14.25
CA GLY A 397 10.65 9.73 14.67
C GLY A 397 9.25 10.35 14.73
N VAL A 398 9.10 11.57 15.25
CA VAL A 398 7.80 12.28 15.21
C VAL A 398 7.38 12.56 13.76
N GLY A 399 8.33 12.97 12.91
CA GLY A 399 8.09 13.19 11.49
C GLY A 399 7.65 11.92 10.76
N SER A 400 8.24 10.79 11.07
CA SER A 400 7.91 9.51 10.44
C SER A 400 6.53 8.99 10.86
N VAL A 401 6.17 9.13 12.15
CA VAL A 401 4.82 8.85 12.66
C VAL A 401 3.78 9.73 11.97
N TRP A 402 4.07 11.01 11.78
CA TRP A 402 3.18 11.90 11.01
C TRP A 402 3.02 11.44 9.56
N GLY A 403 4.12 11.11 8.88
CA GLY A 403 4.09 10.60 7.50
C GLY A 403 3.24 9.34 7.36
N LEU A 404 3.38 8.39 8.29
CA LEU A 404 2.56 7.19 8.33
C LEU A 404 1.08 7.52 8.59
N ALA A 405 0.79 8.46 9.48
CA ALA A 405 -0.58 8.90 9.71
C ALA A 405 -1.20 9.51 8.44
N VAL A 406 -0.47 10.38 7.72
CA VAL A 406 -0.90 10.97 6.44
C VAL A 406 -1.20 9.88 5.41
N LEU A 407 -0.32 8.88 5.30
CA LEU A 407 -0.47 7.74 4.41
C LEU A 407 -1.78 6.97 4.68
N LEU A 408 -2.13 6.75 5.95
CA LEU A 408 -3.36 6.02 6.33
C LEU A 408 -4.63 6.86 6.22
N ILE A 409 -4.56 8.19 6.36
CA ILE A 409 -5.73 9.08 6.27
C ILE A 409 -5.95 9.65 4.87
N GLU A 410 -5.13 9.29 3.89
CA GLU A 410 -5.19 9.81 2.52
C GLU A 410 -6.60 9.67 1.92
N ALA A 411 -7.25 8.51 2.12
CA ALA A 411 -8.63 8.29 1.68
C ALA A 411 -9.61 9.35 2.25
N ALA A 412 -9.43 9.77 3.51
CA ALA A 412 -10.24 10.80 4.14
C ALA A 412 -9.91 12.21 3.66
N ILE A 413 -8.64 12.52 3.41
CA ILE A 413 -8.20 13.78 2.79
C ILE A 413 -8.82 13.93 1.41
N LEU A 414 -8.69 12.90 0.56
CA LEU A 414 -9.28 12.89 -0.78
C LEU A 414 -10.80 12.96 -0.74
N SER A 415 -11.45 12.31 0.24
CA SER A 415 -12.90 12.41 0.41
C SER A 415 -13.36 13.83 0.76
N GLN A 416 -12.63 14.55 1.60
CA GLN A 416 -12.90 15.97 1.87
C GLN A 416 -12.69 16.83 0.61
N TYR A 417 -11.66 16.54 -0.18
CA TYR A 417 -11.42 17.20 -1.47
C TYR A 417 -12.60 16.99 -2.43
N LEU A 418 -13.14 15.77 -2.51
CA LEU A 418 -14.28 15.41 -3.36
C LEU A 418 -15.59 16.09 -2.96
N GLU A 419 -15.80 16.35 -1.66
CA GLU A 419 -17.02 16.99 -1.14
C GLU A 419 -16.94 18.52 -1.22
N ARG A 420 -15.85 19.11 -0.70
CA ARG A 420 -15.76 20.54 -0.38
C ARG A 420 -14.55 21.25 -1.00
N GLY A 421 -13.75 20.53 -1.79
CA GLY A 421 -12.61 21.08 -2.51
C GLY A 421 -11.34 21.24 -1.66
N PHE A 422 -10.36 21.93 -2.24
CA PHE A 422 -8.97 22.01 -1.75
C PHE A 422 -8.85 22.51 -0.30
N TRP A 423 -9.47 23.65 0.02
CA TRP A 423 -9.33 24.27 1.34
C TRP A 423 -9.94 23.45 2.47
N ALA A 424 -11.04 22.76 2.20
CA ALA A 424 -11.65 21.87 3.18
C ALA A 424 -10.80 20.62 3.44
N ALA A 425 -10.06 20.15 2.44
CA ALA A 425 -9.16 19.01 2.57
C ALA A 425 -7.87 19.33 3.34
N LEU A 426 -7.48 20.62 3.44
CA LEU A 426 -6.39 21.07 4.33
C LEU A 426 -6.86 21.29 5.78
N ASN A 427 -8.18 21.34 6.02
CA ASN A 427 -8.72 21.56 7.35
C ASN A 427 -8.62 20.27 8.20
N VAL A 428 -7.58 20.20 9.04
CA VAL A 428 -7.31 19.04 9.91
C VAL A 428 -8.53 18.65 10.76
N PRO A 429 -9.24 19.57 11.46
CA PRO A 429 -10.47 19.24 12.16
C PRO A 429 -11.58 18.61 11.29
N ALA A 430 -11.72 19.03 10.02
CA ALA A 430 -12.72 18.47 9.11
C ALA A 430 -12.36 17.04 8.69
N VAL A 431 -11.08 16.77 8.41
CA VAL A 431 -10.57 15.42 8.11
C VAL A 431 -10.75 14.50 9.32
N ILE A 432 -10.34 14.93 10.52
CA ILE A 432 -10.50 14.16 11.77
C ILE A 432 -11.97 13.84 12.04
N ARG A 433 -12.87 14.81 11.81
CA ARG A 433 -14.32 14.59 12.00
C ARG A 433 -14.88 13.52 11.07
N ARG A 434 -14.39 13.45 9.82
CA ARG A 434 -14.79 12.42 8.85
C ARG A 434 -14.24 11.04 9.23
N LEU A 435 -12.97 10.97 9.66
CA LEU A 435 -12.38 9.73 10.20
C LEU A 435 -13.22 9.16 11.36
N ARG A 436 -13.69 10.03 12.26
CA ARG A 436 -14.52 9.66 13.42
C ARG A 436 -15.91 9.12 13.07
N VAL A 437 -16.40 9.26 11.83
CA VAL A 437 -17.69 8.67 11.40
C VAL A 437 -17.62 7.15 11.43
N ASN A 438 -16.53 6.57 10.93
CA ASN A 438 -16.21 5.16 11.09
C ASN A 438 -14.67 4.99 11.02
N LEU A 439 -14.02 4.95 12.19
CA LEU A 439 -12.56 4.88 12.28
C LEU A 439 -12.01 3.56 11.75
N GLY A 440 -12.70 2.44 12.02
CA GLY A 440 -12.30 1.12 11.52
C GLY A 440 -12.30 1.07 9.99
N LEU A 441 -13.39 1.57 9.37
CA LEU A 441 -13.48 1.70 7.92
C LEU A 441 -12.42 2.62 7.34
N SER A 442 -12.15 3.75 7.99
CA SER A 442 -11.15 4.70 7.52
C SER A 442 -9.74 4.10 7.49
N ILE A 443 -9.35 3.42 8.58
CA ILE A 443 -8.04 2.78 8.70
C ILE A 443 -7.89 1.64 7.70
N VAL A 444 -8.92 0.78 7.58
CA VAL A 444 -8.87 -0.37 6.67
C VAL A 444 -8.86 0.08 5.21
N VAL A 445 -9.69 1.06 4.81
CA VAL A 445 -9.67 1.61 3.45
C VAL A 445 -8.35 2.28 3.14
N GLY A 446 -7.82 3.09 4.07
CA GLY A 446 -6.50 3.69 3.95
C GLY A 446 -5.42 2.64 3.71
N ALA A 447 -5.35 1.63 4.58
CA ALA A 447 -4.41 0.52 4.43
C ALA A 447 -4.57 -0.24 3.10
N LEU A 448 -5.81 -0.51 2.66
CA LEU A 448 -6.05 -1.19 1.40
C LEU A 448 -5.56 -0.36 0.21
N VAL A 449 -5.76 0.96 0.21
CA VAL A 449 -5.23 1.84 -0.84
C VAL A 449 -3.71 1.79 -0.87
N VAL A 450 -3.06 1.78 0.30
CA VAL A 450 -1.59 1.68 0.40
C VAL A 450 -1.13 0.31 -0.11
N VAL A 451 -1.72 -0.78 0.36
CA VAL A 451 -1.41 -2.14 -0.08
C VAL A 451 -1.56 -2.28 -1.59
N LEU A 452 -2.67 -1.81 -2.17
CA LEU A 452 -2.91 -1.83 -3.61
C LEU A 452 -1.85 -1.01 -4.35
N SER A 453 -1.46 0.15 -3.83
CA SER A 453 -0.40 0.98 -4.41
C SER A 453 0.96 0.30 -4.34
N SER A 454 1.31 -0.33 -3.21
CA SER A 454 2.53 -1.11 -3.04
C SER A 454 2.57 -2.31 -3.98
N ILE A 455 1.49 -3.07 -4.10
CA ILE A 455 1.35 -4.17 -5.08
C ILE A 455 1.49 -3.63 -6.51
N GLY A 456 0.90 -2.46 -6.79
CA GLY A 456 1.00 -1.78 -8.07
C GLY A 456 2.45 -1.46 -8.45
N ILE A 457 3.23 -0.92 -7.50
CA ILE A 457 4.67 -0.63 -7.64
C ILE A 457 5.47 -1.92 -7.81
N LEU A 458 5.07 -3.00 -7.12
CA LEU A 458 5.74 -4.30 -7.13
C LEU A 458 5.35 -5.20 -8.31
N GLY A 459 4.53 -4.71 -9.24
CA GLY A 459 3.93 -5.45 -10.36
C GLY A 459 4.71 -6.67 -10.83
N LEU A 460 4.27 -7.85 -10.36
CA LEU A 460 4.73 -9.21 -10.69
C LEU A 460 6.26 -9.35 -10.90
N ALA A 461 7.07 -9.06 -9.88
CA ALA A 461 8.52 -9.31 -9.85
C ALA A 461 9.33 -8.64 -11.00
N ALA A 462 9.60 -7.34 -10.85
CA ALA A 462 10.72 -6.63 -11.49
C ALA A 462 10.81 -6.66 -13.04
N VAL A 463 9.74 -6.31 -13.76
CA VAL A 463 9.83 -5.85 -15.16
C VAL A 463 9.05 -4.55 -15.34
N VAL A 464 9.68 -3.54 -15.96
CA VAL A 464 9.10 -2.19 -16.20
C VAL A 464 7.69 -2.25 -16.80
N VAL A 465 7.44 -3.21 -17.69
CA VAL A 465 6.13 -3.44 -18.34
C VAL A 465 5.03 -3.82 -17.34
N GLY A 466 5.37 -4.58 -16.28
CA GLY A 466 4.42 -4.98 -15.25
C GLY A 466 3.89 -3.77 -14.48
N VAL A 467 4.79 -2.93 -13.95
CA VAL A 467 4.46 -1.72 -13.19
C VAL A 467 3.59 -0.76 -13.99
N LEU A 468 3.88 -0.59 -15.29
CA LEU A 468 3.12 0.31 -16.17
C LEU A 468 1.63 -0.05 -16.27
N ILE A 469 1.27 -1.31 -16.02
CA ILE A 469 -0.12 -1.79 -16.09
C ILE A 469 -0.70 -1.96 -14.69
N THR A 470 0.04 -2.57 -13.77
CA THR A 470 -0.45 -2.91 -12.43
C THR A 470 -0.69 -1.67 -11.57
N PHE A 471 0.18 -0.67 -11.65
CA PHE A 471 0.03 0.55 -10.85
C PHE A 471 -1.22 1.37 -11.26
N PRO A 472 -1.45 1.67 -12.54
CA PRO A 472 -2.70 2.32 -12.96
C PRO A 472 -3.95 1.49 -12.63
N TYR A 473 -3.89 0.16 -12.78
CA TYR A 473 -5.01 -0.70 -12.44
C TYR A 473 -5.34 -0.65 -10.94
N ALA A 474 -4.33 -0.76 -10.08
CA ALA A 474 -4.49 -0.68 -8.64
C ALA A 474 -5.00 0.70 -8.18
N SER A 475 -4.52 1.78 -8.79
CA SER A 475 -4.98 3.13 -8.48
C SER A 475 -6.44 3.39 -8.92
N PHE A 476 -6.95 2.73 -9.96
CA PHE A 476 -8.38 2.79 -10.31
C PHE A 476 -9.26 2.11 -9.25
N ILE A 477 -8.80 0.98 -8.71
CA ILE A 477 -9.46 0.28 -7.60
C ILE A 477 -9.42 1.16 -6.35
N GLY A 478 -8.26 1.75 -6.03
CA GLY A 478 -8.12 2.71 -4.94
C GLY A 478 -9.09 3.90 -5.07
N ALA A 479 -9.20 4.47 -6.28
CA ALA A 479 -10.17 5.54 -6.56
C ALA A 479 -11.62 5.12 -6.32
N TYR A 480 -11.98 3.89 -6.69
CA TYR A 480 -13.29 3.33 -6.39
C TYR A 480 -13.54 3.25 -4.89
N LEU A 481 -12.58 2.71 -4.13
CA LEU A 481 -12.70 2.59 -2.67
C LEU A 481 -12.83 3.97 -2.01
N VAL A 482 -12.04 4.96 -2.43
CA VAL A 482 -12.12 6.35 -1.96
C VAL A 482 -13.49 6.95 -2.29
N GLY A 483 -14.02 6.73 -3.49
CA GLY A 483 -15.35 7.22 -3.89
C GLY A 483 -16.49 6.62 -3.06
N ARG A 484 -16.44 5.30 -2.80
CA ARG A 484 -17.42 4.62 -1.94
C ARG A 484 -17.30 5.05 -0.49
N TYR A 485 -16.08 5.13 0.04
CA TYR A 485 -15.81 5.63 1.38
C TYR A 485 -16.31 7.08 1.55
N ALA A 486 -16.06 7.95 0.56
CA ALA A 486 -16.55 9.32 0.57
C ALA A 486 -18.07 9.37 0.71
N ARG A 487 -18.79 8.54 -0.06
CA ARG A 487 -20.26 8.45 0.01
C ARG A 487 -20.75 7.90 1.36
N LEU A 488 -20.13 6.84 1.86
CA LEU A 488 -20.51 6.22 3.14
C LEU A 488 -20.27 7.16 4.34
N THR A 489 -19.32 8.09 4.21
CA THR A 489 -18.99 9.06 5.26
C THR A 489 -19.58 10.46 5.04
N ASP A 490 -20.28 10.68 3.93
CA ASP A 490 -21.07 11.90 3.72
C ASP A 490 -22.26 11.87 4.69
N ARG A 491 -22.46 12.95 5.47
CA ARG A 491 -23.64 13.05 6.34
C ARG A 491 -24.91 13.08 5.48
N PRO A 492 -26.01 12.42 5.88
CA PRO A 492 -27.30 12.75 5.28
C PRO A 492 -27.57 14.24 5.52
N VAL A 493 -27.81 14.98 4.44
CA VAL A 493 -28.36 16.33 4.54
C VAL A 493 -29.68 16.17 5.30
N PRO A 494 -29.87 16.80 6.47
CA PRO A 494 -31.18 16.78 7.10
C PRO A 494 -32.17 17.31 6.06
N PRO A 495 -33.30 16.62 5.80
CA PRO A 495 -34.27 17.12 4.84
C PRO A 495 -34.59 18.55 5.24
N THR A 496 -34.31 19.48 4.34
CA THR A 496 -34.67 20.89 4.50
C THR A 496 -36.14 20.86 4.87
N LEU A 497 -36.46 21.19 6.12
CA LEU A 497 -37.82 21.42 6.55
C LEU A 497 -38.31 22.56 5.66
N THR A 498 -38.98 22.23 4.57
CA THR A 498 -39.85 23.14 3.86
C THR A 498 -40.92 23.51 4.87
N LEU A 499 -40.68 24.60 5.60
CA LEU A 499 -41.67 25.23 6.44
C LEU A 499 -42.89 25.46 5.53
N PRO A 500 -44.10 25.00 5.92
CA PRO A 500 -45.28 25.28 5.15
C PRO A 500 -45.42 26.79 5.03
N HIS A 501 -45.42 27.26 3.79
CA HIS A 501 -45.67 28.65 3.45
C HIS A 501 -47.03 29.02 4.06
N LYS A 502 -47.03 29.81 5.14
CA LYS A 502 -48.25 30.48 5.62
C LYS A 502 -48.63 31.52 4.57
N GLY A 503 -49.26 31.07 3.49
CA GLY A 503 -49.99 31.90 2.56
C GLY A 503 -51.34 32.23 3.19
N GLY A 504 -51.49 33.48 3.65
CA GLY A 504 -52.80 34.03 3.96
C GLY A 504 -53.64 34.12 2.68
N GLY A 505 -54.84 33.56 2.70
CA GLY A 505 -55.72 33.53 1.54
C GLY A 505 -57.14 33.09 1.88
N LYS A 506 -57.95 34.08 2.30
CA LYS A 506 -59.42 34.20 2.28
C LYS A 506 -60.28 32.94 2.09
N LEU A 507 -61.21 32.78 3.05
CA LEU A 507 -62.47 32.06 2.89
C LEU A 507 -63.18 32.46 1.59
N ALA A 508 -63.50 31.48 0.75
CA ALA A 508 -64.57 31.56 -0.23
C ALA A 508 -65.57 30.43 0.06
N ARG A 509 -66.79 30.82 0.44
CA ARG A 509 -67.96 29.95 0.42
C ARG A 509 -68.20 29.47 -1.01
N GLN A 510 -68.68 28.24 -1.16
CA GLN A 510 -69.32 27.77 -2.37
C GLN A 510 -70.69 27.18 -2.04
N PRO A 511 -71.62 27.23 -3.02
CA PRO A 511 -73.04 27.52 -2.82
C PRO A 511 -73.90 26.33 -2.37
#